data_AF-A0A9W9ERK6-F1
#
_entry.id   AF-A0A9W9ERK6-F1
#
_cell.length_a   1.000
_cell.length_b   1.000
_cell.length_c   1.000
_cell.angle_alpha   90.00
_cell.angle_beta   90.00
_cell.angle_gamma   90.00
#
_symmetry.space_group_name_H-M   'P 1'
#
loop_
_entity.id
_entity.type
_entity.pdbx_description
1 polymer ?
#
loop_
_entity_poly.entity_id
_entity_poly.type
_entity_poly.pdbx_seq_one_letter_code
_entity_poly.pdbx_strand_id
1 'polypeptide(L)'
;MVPLSTKSALDKLIHASRAVQRRNGVKDTEAKRIKEAVRLLREGYPPDDAIGAKRQSIYLDFLRKVLEENGRPMVILCAVGLGLSAIAVAKESVRLDLPYEISEHASLDNPVLHRLAHLHFSSALHPESFGSATDQEREQESSQQTSSMMSKIHTKLSY
;
A
#
# COMPACT_ATOMS: atom_id res chain seq x y z
N MET A 1 -23.05 -9.19 11.82
CA MET A 1 -21.99 -8.18 12.03
C MET A 1 -22.64 -6.92 12.57
N VAL A 2 -22.08 -6.30 13.62
CA VAL A 2 -22.59 -5.02 14.13
C VAL A 2 -22.23 -3.93 13.12
N PRO A 3 -23.19 -3.10 12.65
CA PRO A 3 -22.90 -1.98 11.78
C PRO A 3 -21.88 -1.04 12.41
N LEU A 4 -20.94 -0.53 11.61
CA LEU A 4 -19.98 0.46 12.09
C LEU A 4 -20.75 1.71 12.55
N SER A 5 -20.63 2.07 13.82
CA SER A 5 -21.07 3.36 14.38
C SER A 5 -19.89 4.32 14.52
N THR A 6 -20.15 5.62 14.58
CA THR A 6 -19.11 6.65 14.74
C THR A 6 -18.23 6.37 15.96
N LYS A 7 -18.83 6.12 17.12
CA LYS A 7 -18.09 5.75 18.35
C LYS A 7 -17.21 4.52 18.16
N SER A 8 -17.76 3.44 17.58
CA SER A 8 -16.98 2.21 17.35
C SER A 8 -15.86 2.40 16.32
N ALA A 9 -16.04 3.33 15.38
CA ALA A 9 -15.01 3.68 14.42
C ALA A 9 -13.89 4.48 15.10
N LEU A 10 -14.23 5.48 15.91
CA LEU A 10 -13.27 6.24 16.70
C LEU A 10 -12.47 5.34 17.65
N ASP A 11 -13.13 4.44 18.38
CA ASP A 11 -12.45 3.48 19.27
C ASP A 11 -11.41 2.65 18.48
N LYS A 12 -11.78 2.17 17.29
CA LYS A 12 -10.84 1.44 16.40
C LYS A 12 -9.67 2.32 15.95
N LEU A 13 -9.91 3.59 15.64
CA LEU A 13 -8.85 4.53 15.24
C LEU A 13 -7.91 4.83 16.41
N ILE A 14 -8.44 5.02 17.63
CA ILE A 14 -7.63 5.20 18.86
C ILE A 14 -6.75 3.98 19.10
N HIS A 15 -7.33 2.78 19.02
CA HIS A 15 -6.58 1.54 19.16
C HIS A 15 -5.52 1.36 18.07
N ALA A 16 -5.86 1.68 16.82
CA ALA A 16 -4.93 1.61 15.69
C ALA A 16 -3.76 2.61 15.86
N SER A 17 -4.05 3.85 16.24
CA SER A 17 -3.04 4.89 16.46
C SER A 17 -2.03 4.47 17.53
N ARG A 18 -2.53 4.02 18.69
CA ARG A 18 -1.69 3.48 19.78
C ARG A 18 -0.88 2.27 19.33
N ALA A 19 -1.49 1.35 18.56
CA ALA A 19 -0.81 0.16 18.08
C ALA A 19 0.31 0.50 17.08
N VAL A 20 0.09 1.46 16.19
CA VAL A 20 1.11 1.95 15.23
C VAL A 20 2.24 2.63 15.97
N GLN A 21 1.92 3.50 16.94
CA GLN A 21 2.91 4.19 17.74
C GLN A 21 3.78 3.22 18.55
N ARG A 22 3.17 2.28 19.27
CA ARG A 22 3.89 1.28 20.09
C ARG A 22 4.79 0.37 19.27
N ARG A 23 4.38 0.02 18.05
CA ARG A 23 5.17 -0.77 17.11
C ARG A 23 6.21 0.05 16.35
N ASN A 24 6.14 1.38 16.44
CA ASN A 24 6.87 2.32 15.59
C ASN A 24 6.70 2.02 14.09
N GLY A 25 5.53 1.53 13.67
CA GLY A 25 5.28 1.10 12.30
C GLY A 25 3.98 0.31 12.13
N VAL A 26 3.84 -0.32 10.97
CA VAL A 26 2.67 -1.08 10.54
C VAL A 26 3.06 -2.50 10.15
N LYS A 27 2.13 -3.45 10.27
CA LYS A 27 2.25 -4.81 9.72
C LYS A 27 2.13 -4.79 8.20
N ASP A 28 2.59 -5.84 7.54
CA ASP A 28 2.49 -5.96 6.08
C ASP A 28 1.06 -5.83 5.55
N THR A 29 0.08 -6.39 6.27
CA THR A 29 -1.34 -6.29 5.91
C THR A 29 -1.90 -4.87 6.05
N GLU A 30 -1.39 -4.10 7.02
CA GLU A 30 -1.72 -2.70 7.21
C GLU A 30 -1.03 -1.82 6.15
N ALA A 31 0.25 -2.11 5.83
CA ALA A 31 0.99 -1.45 4.77
C ALA A 31 0.36 -1.65 3.39
N LYS A 32 -0.15 -2.85 3.08
CA LYS A 32 -0.93 -3.12 1.86
C LYS A 32 -2.17 -2.23 1.80
N ARG A 33 -2.96 -2.15 2.88
CA ARG A 33 -4.16 -1.28 2.94
C ARG A 33 -3.81 0.21 2.75
N ILE A 34 -2.69 0.66 3.29
CA ILE A 34 -2.20 2.03 3.07
C ILE A 34 -1.87 2.25 1.59
N LYS A 35 -1.10 1.35 0.97
CA LYS A 35 -0.75 1.45 -0.46
C LYS A 35 -2.00 1.51 -1.33
N GLU A 36 -2.98 0.65 -1.06
CA GLU A 36 -4.26 0.63 -1.76
C GLU A 36 -5.04 1.94 -1.60
N ALA A 37 -5.14 2.48 -0.38
CA ALA A 37 -5.80 3.75 -0.12
C ALA A 37 -5.12 4.93 -0.84
N VAL A 38 -3.78 4.99 -0.80
CA VAL A 38 -3.01 6.04 -1.47
C VAL A 38 -3.07 5.90 -2.99
N ARG A 39 -3.07 4.67 -3.51
CA ARG A 39 -3.27 4.38 -4.93
C ARG A 39 -4.64 4.89 -5.39
N LEU A 40 -5.69 4.55 -4.65
CA LEU A 40 -7.06 4.96 -4.96
C LEU A 40 -7.21 6.50 -4.96
N LEU A 41 -6.59 7.19 -4.00
CA LEU A 41 -6.58 8.67 -3.98
C LEU A 41 -5.89 9.29 -5.20
N ARG A 42 -4.92 8.59 -5.80
CA ARG A 42 -4.15 9.06 -6.96
C ARG A 42 -4.84 8.74 -8.28
N GLU A 43 -5.29 7.50 -8.43
CA GLU A 43 -5.91 7.00 -9.66
C GLU A 43 -7.35 7.53 -9.82
N GLY A 44 -8.01 7.88 -8.70
CA GLY A 44 -9.36 8.41 -8.73
C GLY A 44 -10.41 7.31 -8.76
N TYR A 45 -11.56 7.60 -9.38
CA TYR A 45 -12.68 6.67 -9.39
C TYR A 45 -12.35 5.45 -10.25
N PRO A 46 -12.65 4.23 -9.77
CA PRO A 46 -12.51 3.03 -10.58
C PRO A 46 -13.53 3.04 -11.74
N PRO A 47 -13.25 2.31 -12.83
CA PRO A 47 -14.23 2.09 -13.89
C PRO A 47 -15.54 1.50 -13.36
N ASP A 48 -16.68 1.92 -13.92
CA ASP A 48 -18.01 1.52 -13.43
C ASP A 48 -18.28 0.01 -13.51
N ASP A 49 -17.63 -0.67 -14.44
CA ASP A 49 -17.71 -2.12 -14.68
C ASP A 49 -16.72 -2.93 -13.81
N ALA A 50 -15.82 -2.27 -13.08
CA ALA A 50 -14.84 -2.95 -12.25
C ALA A 50 -15.49 -3.63 -11.03
N ILE A 51 -14.99 -4.83 -10.69
CA ILE A 51 -15.45 -5.57 -9.52
C ILE A 51 -15.21 -4.74 -8.26
N GLY A 52 -16.29 -4.41 -7.56
CA GLY A 52 -16.21 -3.63 -6.33
C GLY A 52 -16.08 -2.12 -6.53
N ALA A 53 -16.27 -1.61 -7.77
CA ALA A 53 -16.21 -0.18 -8.11
C ALA A 53 -17.00 0.67 -7.11
N LYS A 54 -18.27 0.32 -6.84
CA LYS A 54 -19.11 1.02 -5.85
C LYS A 54 -18.47 1.14 -4.46
N ARG A 55 -17.84 0.07 -3.96
CA ARG A 55 -17.21 0.07 -2.63
C ARG A 55 -15.95 0.92 -2.63
N GLN A 56 -15.18 0.87 -3.71
CA GLN A 56 -14.00 1.70 -3.91
C GLN A 56 -14.38 3.18 -4.04
N SER A 57 -15.40 3.54 -4.80
CA SER A 57 -15.89 4.92 -4.91
C SER A 57 -16.34 5.48 -3.55
N ILE A 58 -17.15 4.72 -2.80
CA ILE A 58 -17.56 5.10 -1.44
C ILE A 58 -16.34 5.33 -0.52
N TYR A 59 -15.34 4.45 -0.63
CA TYR A 59 -14.14 4.56 0.17
C TYR A 59 -13.29 5.77 -0.26
N LEU A 60 -13.17 6.03 -1.56
CA LEU A 60 -12.47 7.18 -2.11
C LEU A 60 -13.09 8.50 -1.64
N ASP A 61 -14.41 8.63 -1.70
CA ASP A 61 -15.12 9.84 -1.25
C ASP A 61 -14.81 10.12 0.23
N PHE A 62 -14.87 9.08 1.06
CA PHE A 62 -14.49 9.16 2.47
C PHE A 62 -13.02 9.58 2.65
N LEU A 63 -12.08 8.95 1.92
CA LEU A 63 -10.66 9.26 2.04
C LEU A 63 -10.34 10.70 1.59
N ARG A 64 -11.00 11.21 0.55
CA ARG A 64 -10.85 12.60 0.09
C ARG A 64 -11.31 13.57 1.17
N LYS A 65 -12.44 13.28 1.82
CA LYS A 65 -12.92 14.13 2.91
C LYS A 65 -12.00 14.10 4.13
N VAL A 66 -11.48 12.92 4.51
CA VAL A 66 -10.47 12.82 5.57
C VAL A 66 -9.19 13.58 5.20
N LEU A 67 -8.76 13.50 3.94
CA LEU A 67 -7.57 14.22 3.46
C LEU A 67 -7.74 15.73 3.52
N GLU A 68 -8.93 16.23 3.14
CA GLU A 68 -9.29 17.64 3.20
C GLU A 68 -9.33 18.16 4.64
N GLU A 69 -10.04 17.47 5.53
CA GLU A 69 -10.30 17.94 6.89
C GLU A 69 -9.14 17.68 7.86
N ASN A 70 -8.40 16.57 7.67
CA ASN A 70 -7.46 16.06 8.67
C ASN A 70 -6.06 15.77 8.13
N GLY A 71 -5.87 15.88 6.81
CA GLY A 71 -4.58 15.66 6.16
C GLY A 71 -4.16 14.19 6.02
N ARG A 72 -2.98 14.02 5.42
CA ARG A 72 -2.42 12.71 5.04
C ARG A 72 -2.23 11.74 6.22
N PRO A 73 -1.76 12.16 7.41
CA PRO A 73 -1.58 11.24 8.55
C PRO A 73 -2.88 10.52 8.96
N MET A 74 -4.02 11.21 8.91
CA MET A 74 -5.31 10.62 9.25
C MET A 74 -5.83 9.69 8.17
N VAL A 75 -5.52 9.94 6.89
CA VAL A 75 -5.77 8.97 5.81
C VAL A 75 -5.06 7.65 6.08
N ILE A 76 -3.78 7.71 6.48
CA ILE A 76 -3.01 6.51 6.86
C ILE A 76 -3.70 5.78 8.01
N LEU A 77 -4.10 6.51 9.05
CA LEU A 77 -4.76 5.93 10.21
C LEU A 77 -6.09 5.25 9.83
N CYS A 78 -6.91 5.87 8.99
CA CYS A 78 -8.16 5.29 8.50
C CYS A 78 -7.94 4.03 7.66
N ALA A 79 -6.90 3.99 6.83
CA ALA A 79 -6.54 2.80 6.06
C ALA A 79 -6.15 1.62 6.98
N VAL A 80 -5.43 1.90 8.07
CA VAL A 80 -5.00 0.90 9.05
C VAL A 80 -6.15 0.43 9.94
N GLY A 81 -6.90 1.37 10.53
CA GLY A 81 -7.88 1.09 11.57
C GLY A 81 -9.24 0.61 11.04
N LEU A 82 -9.65 1.05 9.85
CA LEU A 82 -10.97 0.76 9.29
C LEU A 82 -10.86 0.02 7.96
N GLY A 83 -10.10 0.59 7.02
CA GLY A 83 -9.94 0.05 5.67
C GLY A 83 -11.23 0.08 4.83
N LEU A 84 -11.11 -0.33 3.56
CA LEU A 84 -12.17 -0.27 2.56
C LEU A 84 -13.44 -0.99 2.99
N SER A 85 -13.33 -2.24 3.45
CA SER A 85 -14.50 -3.06 3.75
C SER A 85 -15.37 -2.47 4.85
N ALA A 86 -14.77 -1.90 5.89
CA ALA A 86 -15.52 -1.32 7.01
C ALA A 86 -16.25 -0.04 6.60
N ILE A 87 -15.59 0.83 5.82
CA ILE A 87 -16.18 2.09 5.34
C ILE A 87 -17.25 1.82 4.28
N ALA A 88 -17.02 0.90 3.36
CA ALA A 88 -17.94 0.60 2.28
C ALA A 88 -19.30 0.07 2.74
N VAL A 89 -19.37 -0.54 3.94
CA VAL A 89 -20.62 -1.01 4.55
C VAL A 89 -21.11 -0.12 5.69
N ALA A 90 -20.39 0.97 5.99
CA ALA A 90 -20.81 1.94 7.00
C ALA A 90 -22.03 2.72 6.52
N LYS A 91 -22.90 3.11 7.46
CA LYS A 91 -24.02 4.01 7.17
C LYS A 91 -23.49 5.32 6.61
N GLU A 92 -24.27 5.94 5.74
CA GLU A 92 -23.91 7.24 5.16
C GLU A 92 -23.64 8.31 6.21
N SER A 93 -24.50 8.44 7.23
CA SER A 93 -24.28 9.37 8.35
C SER A 93 -22.90 9.16 8.99
N VAL A 94 -22.53 7.92 9.27
CA VAL A 94 -21.21 7.59 9.85
C VAL A 94 -20.07 8.00 8.92
N ARG A 95 -20.22 7.81 7.60
CA ARG A 95 -19.18 8.22 6.62
C ARG A 95 -19.04 9.74 6.54
N LEU A 96 -20.13 10.48 6.70
CA LEU A 96 -20.16 11.94 6.64
C LEU A 96 -19.66 12.57 7.93
N ASP A 97 -20.01 12.02 9.09
CA ASP A 97 -19.69 12.58 10.41
C ASP A 97 -18.25 12.25 10.82
N LEU A 98 -17.77 11.04 10.52
CA LEU A 98 -16.49 10.53 11.03
C LEU A 98 -15.27 11.41 10.69
N PRO A 99 -15.12 12.01 9.49
CA PRO A 99 -14.03 12.94 9.22
C PRO A 99 -13.98 14.14 10.17
N TYR A 100 -15.12 14.69 10.57
CA TYR A 100 -15.19 15.82 11.50
C TYR A 100 -14.90 15.36 12.93
N GLU A 101 -15.42 14.20 13.31
CA GLU A 101 -15.15 13.61 14.63
C GLU A 101 -13.66 13.28 14.82
N ILE A 102 -12.96 12.83 13.78
CA ILE A 102 -11.50 12.61 13.84
C ILE A 102 -10.77 13.92 14.18
N SER A 103 -11.21 15.06 13.63
CA SER A 103 -10.56 16.35 13.84
C SER A 103 -10.61 16.83 15.30
N GLU A 104 -11.64 16.40 16.04
CA GLU A 104 -11.81 16.73 17.46
C GLU A 104 -10.91 15.89 18.39
N HIS A 105 -10.30 14.82 17.87
CA HIS A 105 -9.54 13.86 18.65
C HIS A 105 -8.03 13.95 18.40
N ALA A 106 -7.38 14.97 18.98
CA ALA A 106 -5.93 15.17 18.91
C ALA A 106 -5.09 13.94 19.33
N SER A 107 -5.63 13.07 20.19
CA SER A 107 -4.96 11.83 20.63
C SER A 107 -4.75 10.79 19.53
N LEU A 108 -5.40 10.95 18.38
CA LEU A 108 -5.21 10.10 17.20
C LEU A 108 -3.89 10.40 16.49
N ASP A 109 -3.40 11.64 16.59
CA ASP A 109 -2.19 12.06 15.90
C ASP A 109 -0.93 11.59 16.62
N ASN A 110 0.05 11.12 15.85
CA ASN A 110 1.35 10.75 16.36
C ASN A 110 2.45 10.82 15.28
N PRO A 111 3.72 11.00 15.66
CA PRO A 111 4.82 11.19 14.70
C PRO A 111 5.03 10.03 13.72
N VAL A 112 4.64 8.80 14.10
CA VAL A 112 4.78 7.62 13.24
C VAL A 112 3.82 7.72 12.05
N LEU A 113 2.60 8.20 12.26
CA LEU A 113 1.63 8.43 11.18
C LEU A 113 2.13 9.48 10.19
N HIS A 114 2.73 10.58 10.66
CA HIS A 114 3.35 11.59 9.80
C HIS A 114 4.47 11.02 8.95
N ARG A 115 5.36 10.21 9.55
CA ARG A 115 6.43 9.53 8.81
C ARG A 115 5.87 8.59 7.75
N LEU A 116 4.88 7.78 8.09
CA LEU A 116 4.23 6.87 7.14
C LEU A 116 3.54 7.64 6.02
N ALA A 117 2.84 8.73 6.34
CA ALA A 117 2.22 9.60 5.36
C ALA A 117 3.25 10.17 4.39
N HIS A 118 4.38 10.67 4.91
CA HIS A 118 5.46 11.16 4.07
C HIS A 118 6.01 10.06 3.14
N LEU A 119 6.29 8.87 3.66
CA LEU A 119 6.82 7.76 2.86
C LEU A 119 5.87 7.33 1.72
N HIS A 120 4.59 7.15 2.03
CA HIS A 120 3.63 6.62 1.06
C HIS A 120 3.13 7.67 0.06
N PHE A 121 2.96 8.92 0.47
CA PHE A 121 2.55 9.99 -0.45
C PHE A 121 3.72 10.58 -1.25
N SER A 122 4.97 10.44 -0.80
CA SER A 122 6.15 10.89 -1.56
C SER A 122 6.67 9.82 -2.51
N SER A 123 6.64 8.54 -2.13
CA SER A 123 6.97 7.42 -3.05
C SER A 123 5.99 7.30 -4.22
N ALA A 124 4.86 8.01 -4.16
CA ALA A 124 3.94 8.14 -5.27
C ALA A 124 4.53 8.80 -6.54
N LEU A 125 5.70 9.45 -6.41
CA LEU A 125 6.41 10.09 -7.52
C LEU A 125 7.34 9.13 -8.29
N HIS A 126 7.56 7.90 -7.80
CA HIS A 126 8.27 6.86 -8.54
C HIS A 126 7.36 5.65 -8.73
N PRO A 127 6.96 5.33 -9.98
CA PRO A 127 6.39 4.02 -10.26
C PRO A 127 7.54 3.02 -10.18
N GLU A 128 7.73 2.42 -9.01
CA GLU A 128 8.59 1.25 -8.88
C GLU A 128 7.96 0.13 -9.71
N SER A 129 8.55 -0.07 -10.88
CA SER A 129 8.40 -1.23 -11.73
C SER A 129 8.69 -2.47 -10.88
N PHE A 130 7.64 -3.18 -10.45
CA PHE A 130 7.79 -4.52 -9.91
C PHE A 130 8.07 -5.49 -11.06
N GLY A 131 9.29 -5.44 -11.60
CA GLY A 131 9.89 -6.56 -12.29
C GLY A 131 10.35 -7.58 -11.26
N SER A 132 9.46 -8.49 -10.84
CA SER A 132 9.89 -9.67 -10.08
C SER A 132 10.46 -10.70 -11.06
N ALA A 133 11.74 -10.54 -11.40
CA ALA A 133 12.54 -11.62 -11.93
C ALA A 133 12.96 -12.52 -10.78
N THR A 134 12.26 -13.64 -10.60
CA THR A 134 12.82 -14.87 -10.02
C THR A 134 11.92 -16.02 -10.43
N ASP A 135 12.38 -16.83 -11.37
CA ASP A 135 12.42 -18.28 -11.17
C ASP A 135 13.63 -18.85 -11.91
N GLN A 136 14.50 -19.47 -11.11
CA GLN A 136 15.61 -20.29 -11.54
C GLN A 136 15.06 -21.63 -12.03
N GLU A 137 15.32 -22.01 -13.27
CA GLU A 137 15.50 -23.42 -13.61
C GLU A 137 16.94 -23.65 -14.02
N ARG A 138 17.67 -24.24 -13.07
CA ARG A 138 18.84 -25.09 -13.32
C ARG A 138 18.43 -26.15 -14.34
N GLU A 139 19.02 -26.10 -15.52
CA GLU A 139 19.36 -27.33 -16.25
C GLU A 139 20.87 -27.44 -16.36
N GLN A 140 21.33 -28.61 -15.94
CA GLN A 140 22.70 -29.02 -15.73
C GLN A 140 23.41 -29.27 -17.06
N GLU A 141 24.72 -28.98 -17.06
CA GLU A 141 25.80 -29.71 -17.71
C GLU A 141 25.40 -30.85 -18.66
N SER A 142 25.52 -30.59 -19.97
CA SER A 142 26.08 -31.57 -20.92
C SER A 142 26.36 -30.88 -22.25
N SER A 143 27.61 -30.42 -22.46
CA SER A 143 28.28 -30.28 -23.76
C SER A 143 29.66 -29.60 -23.60
N GLN A 144 30.51 -30.17 -22.76
CA GLN A 144 31.97 -30.07 -22.95
C GLN A 144 32.45 -31.38 -23.58
N GLN A 145 32.06 -31.63 -24.82
CA GLN A 145 32.78 -32.55 -25.68
C GLN A 145 32.48 -32.22 -27.13
N THR A 146 33.55 -32.11 -27.92
CA THR A 146 33.59 -31.83 -29.37
C THR A 146 33.63 -30.34 -29.78
N SER A 147 34.81 -29.72 -29.65
CA SER A 147 35.50 -29.01 -30.75
C SER A 147 36.65 -28.16 -30.19
N SER A 148 37.70 -28.83 -29.73
CA SER A 148 39.02 -28.21 -29.56
C SER A 148 40.09 -29.24 -29.94
N MET A 149 40.01 -29.68 -31.19
CA MET A 149 41.10 -30.31 -31.92
C MET A 149 41.09 -29.68 -33.31
N MET A 150 42.29 -29.31 -33.77
CA MET A 150 42.61 -28.63 -35.05
C MET A 150 42.64 -27.10 -35.02
N SER A 151 43.75 -26.55 -34.52
CA SER A 151 44.76 -25.90 -35.39
C SER A 151 45.77 -25.13 -34.55
N LYS A 152 46.83 -25.84 -34.13
CA LYS A 152 48.11 -25.23 -33.81
C LYS A 152 49.19 -25.95 -34.61
N ILE A 153 49.22 -25.68 -35.91
CA ILE A 153 50.39 -25.91 -36.75
C ILE A 153 50.64 -24.59 -37.45
N HIS A 154 51.66 -23.87 -37.00
CA HIS A 154 52.65 -23.21 -37.86
C HIS A 154 53.76 -22.71 -36.94
N THR A 155 54.70 -23.62 -36.68
CA THR A 155 56.00 -23.33 -36.10
C THR A 155 56.80 -22.51 -37.12
N LYS A 156 57.11 -21.26 -36.76
CA LYS A 156 58.26 -20.53 -37.32
C LYS A 156 59.52 -21.20 -36.77
N LEU A 157 60.35 -21.77 -37.63
CA LEU A 157 61.78 -21.86 -37.40
C LEU A 157 62.49 -21.24 -38.61
N SER A 158 63.16 -20.11 -38.34
CA SER A 158 64.26 -19.58 -39.11
C SER A 158 65.56 -19.96 -38.37
N TYR A 159 66.61 -20.14 -39.17
CA TYR A 159 68.00 -20.55 -38.87
C TYR A 159 68.26 -22.05 -38.92
#